data_AF-A0A7V1QUG7-F1
#
_entry.id   AF-A0A7V1QUG7-F1
#
_cell.length_a   1.000
_cell.length_b   1.000
_cell.length_c   1.000
_cell.angle_alpha   90.00
_cell.angle_beta   90.00
_cell.angle_gamma   90.00
#
_symmetry.space_group_name_H-M   'P 1'
#
loop_
_entity.id
_entity.type
_entity.pdbx_description
1 polymer ?
#
loop_
_entity_poly.entity_id
_entity_poly.type
_entity_poly.pdbx_seq_one_letter_code
_entity_poly.pdbx_strand_id
1 'polypeptide(L)'
;MMTAAELQARAHQRAYEQRVSVRAVRNRPGYYTARSRSEPRRRYTLVALGDDIASSCPGFHYRRHCKHVEALRNRLAREGRRFSDPHVAPLPALRAAS
;
A
#
# COMPACT_ATOMS: atom_id res chain seq x y z
N MET A 1 2.48 -13.89 -21.15
CA MET A 1 2.66 -13.58 -19.71
C MET A 1 2.82 -12.08 -19.58
N MET A 2 2.16 -11.42 -18.61
CA MET A 2 2.45 -10.00 -18.33
C MET A 2 3.70 -9.89 -17.48
N THR A 3 4.60 -8.98 -17.85
CA THR A 3 5.81 -8.62 -17.11
C THR A 3 5.47 -7.89 -15.81
N ALA A 4 6.43 -7.80 -14.88
CA ALA A 4 6.26 -7.05 -13.64
C ALA A 4 5.96 -5.57 -13.88
N ALA A 5 6.60 -4.97 -14.90
CA ALA A 5 6.37 -3.59 -15.30
C ALA A 5 4.92 -3.35 -15.78
N GLU A 6 4.38 -4.26 -16.60
CA GLU A 6 2.99 -4.17 -17.05
C GLU A 6 1.99 -4.37 -15.91
N LEU A 7 2.29 -5.28 -14.97
CA LEU A 7 1.47 -5.47 -13.77
C LEU A 7 1.46 -4.21 -12.90
N GLN A 8 2.60 -3.53 -12.76
CA GLN A 8 2.70 -2.27 -12.03
C GLN A 8 1.95 -1.14 -12.73
N ALA A 9 2.13 -0.96 -14.04
CA ALA A 9 1.41 0.05 -14.83
C ALA A 9 -0.11 -0.14 -14.73
N ARG A 10 -0.58 -1.39 -14.83
CA ARG A 10 -2.00 -1.72 -14.67
C ARG A 10 -2.49 -1.47 -13.24
N ALA A 11 -1.69 -1.77 -12.23
CA ALA A 11 -2.03 -1.48 -10.84
C ALA A 11 -2.15 0.04 -10.58
N HIS A 12 -1.24 0.82 -11.15
CA HIS A 12 -1.27 2.29 -11.09
C HIS A 12 -2.52 2.85 -11.77
N GLN A 13 -2.82 2.40 -12.99
CA GLN A 13 -4.03 2.81 -13.71
C GLN A 13 -5.31 2.52 -12.90
N ARG A 14 -5.42 1.31 -12.33
CA ARG A 14 -6.55 0.94 -11.48
C ARG A 14 -6.63 1.76 -10.19
N ALA A 15 -5.51 2.20 -9.64
CA ALA A 15 -5.50 3.06 -8.45
C ALA A 15 -6.18 4.40 -8.75
N TYR A 16 -5.89 4.96 -9.92
CA TYR A 16 -6.48 6.21 -10.41
C TYR A 16 -7.97 6.05 -10.75
N GLU A 17 -8.31 5.10 -11.62
CA GLU A 17 -9.69 4.86 -12.07
C GLU A 17 -10.64 4.56 -10.92
N GLN A 18 -10.20 3.72 -9.98
CA GLN A 18 -11.02 3.28 -8.85
C GLN A 18 -10.95 4.25 -7.66
N ARG A 19 -10.32 5.42 -7.85
CA ARG A 19 -10.15 6.49 -6.87
C ARG A 19 -9.76 5.94 -5.50
N VAL A 20 -8.64 5.22 -5.45
CA VAL A 20 -8.15 4.64 -4.21
C VAL A 20 -7.73 5.76 -3.27
N SER A 21 -8.42 5.88 -2.14
CA SER A 21 -8.07 6.79 -1.05
C SER A 21 -7.25 6.04 -0.01
N VAL A 22 -6.09 6.60 0.34
CA VAL A 22 -5.23 6.10 1.42
C VAL A 22 -5.30 7.08 2.58
N ARG A 23 -5.37 6.59 3.83
CA ARG A 23 -5.37 7.39 5.06
C ARG A 23 -4.39 6.81 6.06
N ALA A 24 -3.53 7.65 6.66
CA ALA A 24 -2.67 7.24 7.75
C ALA A 24 -3.49 6.83 8.98
N VAL A 25 -3.03 5.82 9.71
CA VAL A 25 -3.63 5.39 10.97
C VAL A 25 -3.13 6.29 12.09
N ARG A 26 -4.06 6.89 12.84
CA ARG A 26 -3.71 7.76 13.97
C ARG A 26 -2.92 6.96 15.01
N ASN A 27 -1.86 7.56 15.55
CA ASN A 27 -0.98 6.97 16.56
C ASN A 27 -0.24 5.67 16.13
N ARG A 28 -0.22 5.34 14.83
CA ARG A 28 0.61 4.26 14.28
C ARG A 28 1.34 4.76 13.03
N PRO A 29 2.51 5.39 13.22
CA PRO A 29 3.32 5.88 12.12
C PRO A 29 3.70 4.72 11.18
N GLY A 30 3.76 4.93 9.86
CA GLY A 30 4.00 3.86 8.88
C GLY A 30 2.79 2.96 8.57
N TYR A 31 1.69 3.04 9.33
CA TYR A 31 0.45 2.31 9.06
C TYR A 31 -0.55 3.17 8.31
N TYR A 32 -1.15 2.58 7.28
CA TYR A 32 -2.15 3.22 6.45
C TYR A 32 -3.34 2.29 6.20
N THR A 33 -4.47 2.89 5.87
CA THR A 33 -5.67 2.20 5.42
C THR A 33 -6.02 2.67 4.02
N ALA A 34 -6.31 1.74 3.13
CA ALA A 34 -6.77 1.98 1.78
C ALA A 34 -8.24 1.62 1.63
N ARG A 35 -8.96 2.44 0.87
CA ARG A 35 -10.33 2.19 0.42
C ARG A 35 -10.42 2.54 -1.05
N SER A 36 -11.11 1.73 -1.84
CA SER A 36 -11.40 2.05 -3.24
C SER A 36 -12.87 2.44 -3.40
N ARG A 37 -13.18 3.31 -4.36
CA ARG A 37 -14.56 3.71 -4.64
C ARG A 37 -15.40 2.56 -5.21
N SER A 38 -14.77 1.66 -5.97
CA SER A 38 -15.39 0.45 -6.52
C SER A 38 -15.76 -0.58 -5.44
N GLU A 39 -15.08 -0.57 -4.29
CA GLU A 39 -15.33 -1.48 -3.16
C GLU A 39 -15.38 -0.69 -1.84
N PRO A 40 -16.40 0.14 -1.61
CA PRO A 40 -16.41 1.11 -0.51
C PRO A 40 -16.54 0.47 0.89
N ARG A 41 -17.06 -0.75 0.96
CA ARG A 41 -17.19 -1.52 2.21
C ARG A 41 -15.91 -2.25 2.61
N ARG A 42 -14.93 -2.38 1.69
CA ARG A 42 -13.67 -3.06 1.96
C ARG A 42 -12.58 -2.06 2.31
N ARG A 43 -11.84 -2.37 3.37
CA ARG A 43 -10.65 -1.62 3.79
C ARG A 43 -9.47 -2.57 3.80
N TYR A 44 -8.34 -2.09 3.31
CA TYR A 44 -7.08 -2.83 3.29
C TYR A 44 -6.08 -2.10 4.15
N THR A 45 -5.33 -2.85 4.95
CA THR A 45 -4.21 -2.31 5.72
C THR A 45 -2.99 -2.27 4.83
N LEU A 46 -2.23 -1.19 4.94
CA LEU A 46 -0.98 -0.96 4.24
C LEU A 46 0.07 -0.59 5.30
N VAL A 47 1.28 -1.10 5.12
CA VAL A 47 2.42 -0.76 5.98
C VAL A 47 3.52 -0.28 5.07
N ALA A 48 4.01 0.94 5.29
CA ALA A 48 5.29 1.37 4.74
C ALA A 48 6.35 1.12 5.82
N LEU A 49 7.52 0.62 5.44
CA LEU A 49 8.63 0.37 6.35
C LEU A 49 9.96 0.50 5.62
N GLY A 50 10.81 1.46 6.01
CA GLY A 50 12.01 1.74 5.20
C GLY A 50 11.59 1.95 3.75
N ASP A 51 12.24 1.34 2.75
CA ASP A 51 11.82 1.47 1.35
C ASP A 51 10.74 0.47 0.88
N ASP A 52 10.23 -0.35 1.81
CA ASP A 52 9.27 -1.41 1.52
C ASP A 52 7.82 -1.02 1.83
N ILE A 53 6.90 -1.60 1.06
CA ILE A 53 5.46 -1.46 1.30
C ILE A 53 4.79 -2.82 1.23
N ALA A 54 4.03 -3.14 2.27
CA ALA A 54 3.16 -4.31 2.32
C ALA A 54 1.68 -3.91 2.31
N SER A 55 0.82 -4.79 1.79
CA SER A 55 -0.62 -4.63 1.80
C SER A 55 -1.32 -5.93 2.18
N SER A 56 -2.42 -5.84 2.93
CA SER A 56 -3.33 -6.96 3.20
C SER A 56 -4.24 -7.31 2.02
N CYS A 57 -4.01 -6.72 0.85
CA CYS A 57 -4.82 -6.97 -0.34
C CYS A 57 -4.46 -8.33 -0.97
N PRO A 58 -5.44 -9.20 -1.30
CA PRO A 58 -5.17 -10.49 -1.95
C PRO A 58 -4.34 -10.36 -3.24
N GLY A 59 -4.56 -9.31 -4.03
CA GLY A 59 -3.78 -9.06 -5.25
C GLY A 59 -2.30 -8.80 -4.97
N PHE A 60 -1.97 -8.20 -3.83
CA PHE A 60 -0.59 -7.99 -3.40
C PHE A 60 0.07 -9.30 -2.95
N HIS A 61 -0.64 -10.14 -2.20
CA HIS A 61 -0.10 -11.46 -1.81
C HIS A 61 0.22 -12.34 -3.02
N TYR A 62 -0.61 -12.28 -4.07
CA TYR A 62 -0.43 -13.11 -5.26
C TYR A 62 0.66 -12.59 -6.22
N ARG A 63 0.74 -11.26 -6.45
CA ARG A 63 1.61 -10.69 -7.51
C ARG A 63 2.62 -9.66 -7.03
N ARG A 64 2.64 -9.35 -5.73
CA ARG A 64 3.38 -8.22 -5.15
C ARG A 64 3.04 -6.84 -5.74
N HIS A 65 2.02 -6.75 -6.60
CA HIS A 65 1.53 -5.51 -7.20
C HIS A 65 0.02 -5.37 -6.97
N CYS A 66 -0.42 -4.25 -6.41
CA CYS A 66 -1.84 -3.95 -6.29
C CYS A 66 -2.12 -2.43 -6.35
N LYS A 67 -3.37 -2.08 -6.72
CA LYS A 67 -3.85 -0.69 -6.78
C LYS A 67 -3.63 0.10 -5.48
N HIS A 68 -3.63 -0.57 -4.32
CA HIS A 68 -3.50 0.09 -3.02
C HIS A 68 -2.06 0.49 -2.69
N VAL A 69 -1.08 -0.35 -3.06
CA VAL A 69 0.34 -0.05 -2.87
C VAL A 69 0.77 1.09 -3.79
N GLU A 70 0.36 1.08 -5.05
CA GLU A 70 0.63 2.19 -5.99
C GLU A 70 -0.01 3.50 -5.52
N ALA A 71 -1.23 3.45 -4.97
CA ALA A 71 -1.87 4.62 -4.37
C ALA A 71 -1.08 5.18 -3.17
N LEU A 72 -0.51 4.32 -2.33
CA LEU A 72 0.32 4.73 -1.20
C LEU A 72 1.66 5.32 -1.68
N ARG A 73 2.32 4.70 -2.66
CA ARG A 73 3.54 5.25 -3.30
C ARG A 73 3.31 6.66 -3.83
N ASN A 74 2.24 6.85 -4.60
CA ASN A 74 1.88 8.16 -5.14
C ASN A 74 1.58 9.18 -4.04
N ARG A 75 0.94 8.77 -2.95
CA ARG A 75 0.68 9.65 -1.80
C ARG A 75 1.99 10.08 -1.14
N LEU A 76 2.88 9.13 -0.82
CA LEU A 76 4.14 9.42 -0.13
C LEU A 76 5.05 10.31 -0.98
N ALA A 77 5.12 10.06 -2.30
CA ALA A 77 5.82 10.92 -3.24
C ALA A 77 5.29 12.38 -3.23
N ARG A 78 3.96 12.57 -3.16
CA ARG A 78 3.34 13.91 -3.09
C ARG A 78 3.57 14.61 -1.76
N GLU A 79 3.62 13.86 -0.66
CA GLU A 79 3.85 14.39 0.68
C GLU A 79 5.33 14.75 0.92
N GLY A 80 6.22 14.49 -0.05
CA GLY A 80 7.67 14.63 0.13
C GLY A 80 8.25 13.68 1.18
N ARG A 81 7.44 12.75 1.70
CA ARG A 81 7.84 11.76 2.68
C ARG A 81 8.54 10.63 1.94
N ARG A 82 9.83 10.46 2.21
CA ARG A 82 10.54 9.25 1.81
C ARG A 82 10.07 8.11 2.69
N PHE A 83 10.07 6.91 2.13
CA PHE A 83 9.68 5.72 2.88
C PHE A 83 10.62 5.48 4.09
N SER A 84 11.83 6.03 4.03
CA SER A 84 12.89 6.08 5.06
C SER A 84 12.70 7.12 6.19
N ASP A 85 11.54 7.78 6.30
CA ASP A 85 11.27 8.71 7.41
C ASP A 85 11.25 7.96 8.77
N PRO A 86 12.03 8.38 9.79
CA PRO A 86 12.12 7.70 11.09
C PRO A 86 10.80 7.69 11.88
N HIS A 87 9.79 8.45 11.44
CA HIS A 87 8.41 8.31 11.90
C HIS A 87 7.64 7.19 11.17
N VAL A 88 8.31 6.10 10.79
CA VAL A 88 7.69 4.91 10.20
C VAL A 88 7.92 3.77 11.18
N ALA A 89 6.85 3.27 11.80
CA ALA A 89 6.97 2.38 12.95
C ALA A 89 7.73 1.10 12.58
N PRO A 90 8.67 0.64 13.43
CA PRO A 90 9.29 -0.67 13.24
C PRO A 90 8.22 -1.77 13.16
N LEU A 91 8.40 -2.74 12.26
CA LEU A 91 7.52 -3.90 12.13
C LEU A 91 7.31 -4.53 13.51
N PRO A 92 6.08 -4.75 14.00
CA PRO A 92 5.87 -5.82 14.95
C PRO A 92 6.25 -7.09 14.21
N ALA A 93 7.25 -7.81 14.74
CA ALA A 93 7.63 -9.11 14.24
C ALA A 93 6.35 -9.93 14.04
N LEU A 94 6.02 -10.22 12.78
CA LEU A 94 5.04 -11.24 12.44
C LEU A 94 5.59 -12.52 13.07
N ARG A 95 5.11 -12.85 14.28
CA ARG A 95 5.32 -14.16 14.89
C ARG A 95 4.88 -15.17 13.84
N ALA A 96 5.86 -15.84 13.24
CA ALA A 96 5.65 -17.05 12.50
C ALA A 96 4.90 -17.99 13.45
N ALA A 97 3.60 -18.17 13.19
CA ALA A 97 2.82 -19.19 13.88
C ALA A 97 3.41 -20.54 13.46
N SER A 98 3.76 -21.31 14.49
CA SER A 98 4.37 -22.63 14.47
C SER A 98 3.54 -23.68 13.76
#